data_AF-A0A959H117-F1
#
_entry.id   AF-A0A959H117-F1
#
_cell.length_a   1.000
_cell.length_b   1.000
_cell.length_c   1.000
_cell.angle_alpha   90.00
_cell.angle_beta   90.00
_cell.angle_gamma   90.00
#
_symmetry.space_group_name_H-M   'P 1'
#
loop_
_entity.id
_entity.type
_entity.pdbx_description
1 polymer ?
#
loop_
_entity_poly.entity_id
_entity_poly.type
_entity_poly.pdbx_seq_one_letter_code
_entity_poly.pdbx_strand_id
1 'polypeptide(L)'
;RSQTEILRELLEKNGRWANGRMISDTTAIPLEESKRINSALNYLEHREALRNIPWLPMPLDSFPNPTLNAASRIAAWAGISRNTYRDRNFINVHAKASSVEAIEISGFDKCYRIENFDQRPVIDGDYFLLSADKKRLEWKRLAAGKTVTVESFDLQPAIRRWTGPEGDPYRELLPGEEIVDMNGLKGDARLVIRSASLDRKDSAFQIRYMEGLLFLKENGAVKPGRKKR
;
A
#
# COMPACT_ATOMS: atom_id res chain seq x y z
N ARG A 1 32.95 -21.67 -5.53
CA ARG A 1 32.54 -21.11 -6.84
C ARG A 1 32.58 -19.61 -6.75
N SER A 2 33.11 -18.92 -7.76
CA SER A 2 33.23 -17.45 -7.70
C SER A 2 31.86 -16.79 -7.92
N GLN A 3 31.61 -15.63 -7.31
CA GLN A 3 30.35 -14.88 -7.52
C GLN A 3 30.16 -14.48 -8.99
N THR A 4 31.26 -14.30 -9.73
CA THR A 4 31.26 -14.07 -11.18
C THR A 4 30.72 -15.27 -11.95
N GLU A 5 31.07 -16.49 -11.54
CA GLU A 5 30.59 -17.73 -12.17
C GLU A 5 29.09 -17.94 -11.90
N ILE A 6 28.65 -17.71 -10.65
CA ILE A 6 27.23 -17.74 -10.29
C ILE A 6 26.44 -16.71 -11.10
N LEU A 7 26.95 -15.48 -11.20
CA LEU A 7 26.29 -14.42 -11.97
C LEU A 7 26.19 -14.79 -13.46
N ARG A 8 27.24 -15.35 -14.05
CA ARG A 8 27.20 -15.83 -15.44
C ARG A 8 26.13 -16.90 -15.65
N GLU A 9 26.09 -17.92 -14.80
CA GLU A 9 25.08 -19.00 -14.87
C GLU A 9 23.66 -18.43 -14.79
N LEU A 10 23.45 -17.45 -13.91
CA LEU A 10 22.16 -16.76 -13.77
C LEU A 10 21.80 -15.93 -15.00
N LEU A 11 22.74 -15.20 -15.58
CA LEU A 11 22.49 -14.41 -16.78
C LEU A 11 22.17 -15.33 -17.97
N GLU A 12 22.90 -16.43 -18.14
CA GLU A 12 22.68 -17.42 -19.19
C GLU A 12 21.32 -18.10 -19.07
N LYS A 13 20.97 -18.57 -17.86
CA LYS A 13 19.65 -19.14 -17.57
C LYS A 13 18.49 -18.21 -17.94
N ASN A 14 18.69 -16.90 -17.80
CA ASN A 14 17.66 -15.88 -18.04
C ASN A 14 17.84 -15.15 -19.39
N GLY A 15 18.60 -15.70 -20.35
CA GLY A 15 18.74 -15.12 -21.69
C GLY A 15 19.46 -13.76 -21.72
N ARG A 16 20.19 -13.41 -20.67
CA ARG A 16 21.01 -12.18 -20.57
C ARG A 16 22.47 -12.41 -20.90
N TRP A 17 22.77 -13.53 -21.56
CA TRP A 17 24.11 -13.92 -21.96
C TRP A 17 24.08 -14.46 -23.39
N ALA A 18 24.92 -13.90 -24.26
CA ALA A 18 25.15 -14.42 -25.60
C ALA A 18 26.58 -14.10 -26.04
N ASN A 19 27.19 -15.02 -26.79
CA ASN A 19 28.54 -14.82 -27.37
C ASN A 19 29.60 -14.40 -26.34
N GLY A 20 29.55 -14.99 -25.13
CA GLY A 20 30.50 -14.72 -24.05
C GLY A 20 30.36 -13.32 -23.42
N ARG A 21 29.27 -12.61 -23.69
CA ARG A 21 28.98 -11.28 -23.15
C ARG A 21 27.58 -11.20 -22.60
N MET A 22 27.38 -10.25 -21.70
CA MET A 22 26.05 -9.90 -21.24
C MET A 22 25.31 -9.10 -22.34
N ILE A 23 24.03 -9.42 -22.53
CA ILE A 23 23.15 -8.74 -23.49
C ILE A 23 21.96 -8.10 -22.78
N SER A 24 21.38 -7.09 -23.41
CA SER A 24 20.12 -6.50 -22.97
C SER A 24 18.95 -7.26 -23.58
N ASP A 25 17.97 -7.60 -22.75
CA ASP A 25 16.69 -8.16 -23.14
C ASP A 25 15.64 -7.69 -22.12
N THR A 26 14.41 -7.45 -22.58
CA THR A 26 13.28 -6.98 -21.77
C THR A 26 12.34 -8.09 -21.31
N THR A 27 12.60 -9.35 -21.70
CA THR A 27 11.80 -10.51 -21.31
C THR A 27 11.75 -10.66 -19.78
N ALA A 28 10.58 -10.93 -19.21
CA ALA A 28 10.44 -11.01 -17.76
C ALA A 28 11.32 -12.11 -17.13
N ILE A 29 12.03 -11.76 -16.05
CA ILE A 29 12.85 -12.68 -15.25
C ILE A 29 12.10 -13.06 -13.96
N PRO A 30 12.10 -14.33 -13.52
CA PRO A 30 11.56 -14.72 -12.22
C PRO A 30 12.16 -13.92 -11.06
N LEU A 31 11.34 -13.53 -10.09
CA LEU A 31 11.74 -12.62 -9.01
C LEU A 31 12.97 -13.11 -8.23
N GLU A 32 13.00 -14.41 -7.87
CA GLU A 32 14.10 -14.98 -7.11
C GLU A 32 15.43 -14.94 -7.89
N GLU A 33 15.38 -15.13 -9.21
CA GLU A 33 16.59 -15.02 -10.03
C GLU A 33 17.04 -13.57 -10.17
N SER A 34 16.11 -12.62 -10.35
CA SER A 34 16.44 -11.19 -10.35
C SER A 34 17.08 -10.75 -9.02
N LYS A 35 16.58 -11.23 -7.86
CA LYS A 35 17.19 -10.95 -6.55
C LYS A 35 18.62 -11.50 -6.46
N ARG A 36 18.84 -12.74 -6.90
CA ARG A 36 20.17 -13.37 -6.87
C ARG A 36 21.15 -12.66 -7.79
N ILE A 37 20.71 -12.26 -8.98
CA ILE A 37 21.52 -11.47 -9.92
C ILE A 37 21.89 -10.11 -9.30
N ASN A 38 20.91 -9.38 -8.76
CA ASN A 38 21.15 -8.10 -8.10
C ASN A 38 22.09 -8.23 -6.89
N SER A 39 21.94 -9.29 -6.09
CA SER A 39 22.82 -9.58 -4.96
C SER A 39 24.26 -9.83 -5.41
N ALA A 40 24.46 -10.64 -6.45
CA ALA A 40 25.79 -10.90 -7.00
C ALA A 40 26.43 -9.65 -7.61
N LEU A 41 25.67 -8.83 -8.35
CA LEU A 41 26.14 -7.55 -8.89
C LEU A 41 26.56 -6.59 -7.79
N ASN A 42 25.74 -6.41 -6.74
CA ASN A 42 26.09 -5.57 -5.60
C ASN A 42 27.34 -6.10 -4.89
N TYR A 43 27.47 -7.42 -4.69
CA TYR A 43 28.66 -8.01 -4.09
C TYR A 43 29.93 -7.67 -4.88
N LEU A 44 29.88 -7.79 -6.22
CA LEU A 44 31.00 -7.46 -7.09
C LEU A 44 31.30 -5.95 -7.10
N GLU A 45 30.28 -5.10 -6.96
CA GLU A 45 30.48 -3.65 -6.82
C GLU A 45 31.22 -3.29 -5.54
N HIS A 46 30.80 -3.85 -4.39
CA HIS A 46 31.43 -3.59 -3.09
C HIS A 46 32.90 -4.07 -3.03
N ARG A 47 33.26 -5.04 -3.87
CA ARG A 47 34.63 -5.55 -4.01
C ARG A 47 35.42 -4.83 -5.12
N GLU A 48 34.85 -3.80 -5.74
CA GLU A 48 35.38 -3.09 -6.91
C GLU A 48 35.69 -3.99 -8.11
N ALA A 49 35.15 -5.21 -8.12
CA ALA A 49 35.43 -6.23 -9.12
C ALA A 49 34.73 -5.95 -10.45
N LEU A 50 33.60 -5.22 -10.43
CA LEU A 50 32.82 -4.88 -11.63
C LEU A 50 33.66 -4.17 -12.71
N ARG A 51 34.65 -3.35 -12.33
CA ARG A 51 35.50 -2.59 -13.26
C ARG A 51 36.34 -3.51 -14.16
N ASN A 52 36.64 -4.72 -13.68
CA ASN A 52 37.55 -5.65 -14.33
C ASN A 52 36.84 -6.83 -15.00
N ILE A 53 35.52 -6.74 -15.19
CA ILE A 53 34.74 -7.83 -15.77
C ILE A 53 34.82 -7.78 -17.31
N PRO A 54 35.42 -8.80 -17.96
CA PRO A 54 35.68 -8.77 -19.40
C PRO A 54 34.42 -9.01 -20.26
N TRP A 55 33.36 -9.57 -19.67
CA TRP A 55 32.12 -9.90 -20.38
C TRP A 55 31.07 -8.79 -20.32
N LEU A 56 31.37 -7.67 -19.65
CA LEU A 56 30.51 -6.49 -19.73
C LEU A 56 30.54 -5.93 -21.17
N PRO A 57 29.40 -5.52 -21.72
CA PRO A 57 29.28 -5.03 -23.09
C PRO A 57 29.94 -3.67 -23.30
N MET A 58 30.15 -2.91 -22.22
CA MET A 58 30.73 -1.57 -22.22
C MET A 58 31.36 -1.24 -20.85
N PRO A 59 32.22 -0.22 -20.75
CA PRO A 59 32.74 0.27 -19.47
C PRO A 59 31.65 0.72 -18.50
N LEU A 60 31.91 0.65 -17.19
CA LEU A 60 30.92 0.99 -16.15
C LEU A 60 30.32 2.39 -16.30
N ASP A 61 31.14 3.36 -16.71
CA ASP A 61 30.73 4.76 -16.85
C ASP A 61 29.90 5.02 -18.11
N SER A 62 29.85 4.05 -19.03
CA SER A 62 29.06 4.13 -20.27
C SER A 62 27.64 3.59 -20.12
N PHE A 63 27.32 2.92 -19.00
CA PHE A 63 25.94 2.48 -18.76
C PHE A 63 25.01 3.68 -18.48
N PRO A 64 23.77 3.64 -18.98
CA PRO A 64 22.79 4.72 -18.80
C PRO A 64 22.41 4.91 -17.32
N ASN A 65 21.79 6.06 -17.01
CA ASN A 65 21.32 6.45 -15.67
C ASN A 65 22.46 6.64 -14.65
N PRO A 66 23.30 7.69 -14.80
CA PRO A 66 24.47 7.94 -13.95
C PRO A 66 24.12 8.23 -12.48
N THR A 67 22.85 8.51 -12.17
CA THR A 67 22.34 8.71 -10.80
C THR A 67 22.27 7.42 -9.99
N LEU A 68 22.38 6.26 -10.62
CA LEU A 68 22.38 4.95 -9.99
C LEU A 68 23.82 4.42 -9.78
N ASN A 69 24.00 3.56 -8.77
CA ASN A 69 25.26 2.85 -8.59
C ASN A 69 25.54 1.87 -9.76
N ALA A 70 26.79 1.41 -9.92
CA ALA A 70 27.21 0.61 -11.07
C ALA A 70 26.43 -0.71 -11.20
N ALA A 71 26.18 -1.42 -10.09
CA ALA A 71 25.37 -2.64 -10.11
C ALA A 71 23.95 -2.39 -10.63
N SER A 72 23.31 -1.31 -10.19
CA SER A 72 21.94 -0.97 -10.60
C SER A 72 21.88 -0.50 -12.04
N ARG A 73 22.90 0.23 -12.52
CA ARG A 73 23.00 0.63 -13.93
C ARG A 73 23.11 -0.59 -14.85
N ILE A 74 23.97 -1.54 -14.49
CA ILE A 74 24.13 -2.82 -15.21
C ILE A 74 22.80 -3.59 -15.23
N ALA A 75 22.18 -3.78 -14.07
CA ALA A 75 20.92 -4.51 -13.97
C ALA A 75 19.81 -3.86 -14.80
N ALA A 76 19.64 -2.54 -14.69
CA ALA A 76 18.65 -1.79 -15.44
C ALA A 76 18.90 -1.88 -16.96
N TRP A 77 20.15 -1.73 -17.41
CA TRP A 77 20.50 -1.85 -18.82
C TRP A 77 20.20 -3.25 -19.37
N ALA A 78 20.49 -4.30 -18.60
CA ALA A 78 20.23 -5.67 -19.03
C ALA A 78 18.74 -6.05 -19.00
N GLY A 79 17.84 -5.10 -18.71
CA GLY A 79 16.42 -5.36 -18.48
C GLY A 79 16.18 -6.34 -17.32
N ILE A 80 17.16 -6.46 -16.41
CA ILE A 80 16.98 -7.10 -15.12
C ILE A 80 16.31 -6.04 -14.28
N SER A 81 15.00 -5.92 -14.46
CA SER A 81 14.20 -5.09 -13.59
C SER A 81 14.60 -5.45 -12.16
N ARG A 82 14.94 -4.42 -11.37
CA ARG A 82 14.53 -4.43 -9.97
C ARG A 82 13.03 -4.51 -10.05
N ASN A 83 12.50 -5.70 -10.31
CA ASN A 83 11.08 -5.91 -10.29
C ASN A 83 10.77 -5.79 -8.82
N THR A 84 10.50 -4.54 -8.43
CA THR A 84 9.52 -4.20 -7.44
C THR A 84 8.12 -4.56 -7.96
N TYR A 85 7.95 -5.70 -8.65
CA TYR A 85 7.08 -6.73 -8.07
C TYR A 85 7.63 -7.06 -6.69
N ARG A 86 7.58 -6.08 -5.79
CA ARG A 86 7.35 -6.41 -4.41
C ARG A 86 6.11 -7.26 -4.53
N ASP A 87 6.18 -8.48 -4.05
CA ASP A 87 5.04 -9.05 -3.36
C ASP A 87 4.72 -8.02 -2.27
N ARG A 88 3.98 -6.98 -2.70
CA ARG A 88 3.88 -5.71 -1.99
C ARG A 88 2.73 -6.00 -1.06
N ASN A 89 3.08 -6.72 0.00
CA ASN A 89 2.17 -7.06 1.07
C ASN A 89 1.67 -5.83 1.79
N PHE A 90 2.06 -4.61 1.38
CA PHE A 90 1.49 -3.39 1.89
C PHE A 90 1.47 -2.23 0.89
N ILE A 91 0.52 -1.31 1.06
CA ILE A 91 0.41 -0.01 0.41
C ILE A 91 0.15 1.04 1.49
N ASN A 92 0.89 2.13 1.47
CA ASN A 92 0.64 3.30 2.30
C ASN A 92 -0.07 4.36 1.46
N VAL A 93 -1.03 5.02 2.08
CA VAL A 93 -1.92 6.00 1.46
C VAL A 93 -1.83 7.26 2.31
N HIS A 94 -1.63 8.42 1.68
CA HIS A 94 -1.53 9.69 2.39
C HIS A 94 -2.33 10.76 1.65
N ALA A 95 -3.10 11.57 2.39
CA ALA A 95 -3.73 12.75 1.82
C ALA A 95 -2.70 13.87 1.64
N LYS A 96 -2.83 14.62 0.55
CA LYS A 96 -2.01 15.82 0.34
C LYS A 96 -2.35 16.87 1.39
N ALA A 97 -1.32 17.43 2.04
CA ALA A 97 -1.46 18.29 3.23
C ALA A 97 -2.45 19.48 3.08
N SER A 98 -2.69 19.95 1.86
CA SER A 98 -3.57 21.09 1.55
C SER A 98 -5.06 20.75 1.36
N SER A 99 -5.48 19.48 1.42
CA SER A 99 -6.85 19.09 1.04
C SER A 99 -7.87 19.11 2.19
N VAL A 100 -7.42 19.24 3.44
CA VAL A 100 -8.32 19.20 4.62
C VAL A 100 -9.06 20.53 4.85
N GLU A 101 -8.64 21.61 4.21
CA GLU A 101 -9.12 22.98 4.51
C GLU A 101 -10.53 23.31 3.97
N ALA A 102 -11.19 22.42 3.21
CA ALA A 102 -12.51 22.67 2.64
C ALA A 102 -13.45 21.45 2.66
N ILE A 103 -13.46 20.70 3.76
CA ILE A 103 -14.36 19.53 3.89
C ILE A 103 -15.73 20.01 4.37
N GLU A 104 -16.75 19.79 3.54
CA GLU A 104 -18.13 20.00 3.94
C GLU A 104 -18.51 18.97 5.02
N ILE A 105 -18.87 19.46 6.21
CA ILE A 105 -19.29 18.64 7.36
C ILE A 105 -20.74 18.94 7.78
N SER A 106 -21.44 19.76 6.99
CA SER A 106 -22.84 20.10 7.22
C SER A 106 -23.70 18.83 7.29
N GLY A 107 -24.46 18.69 8.38
CA GLY A 107 -25.38 17.57 8.58
C GLY A 107 -24.83 16.40 9.39
N PHE A 108 -23.56 16.39 9.77
CA PHE A 108 -23.01 15.46 10.75
C PHE A 108 -23.08 16.04 12.17
N ASP A 109 -23.47 15.24 13.15
CA ASP A 109 -23.70 15.67 14.54
C ASP A 109 -22.56 15.27 15.49
N LYS A 110 -21.71 14.33 15.09
CA LYS A 110 -20.55 13.89 15.90
C LYS A 110 -19.28 13.83 15.08
N CYS A 111 -18.15 14.08 15.73
CA CYS A 111 -16.82 13.98 15.15
C CYS A 111 -15.89 13.18 16.07
N TYR A 112 -15.16 12.23 15.50
CA TYR A 112 -14.22 11.36 16.18
C TYR A 112 -12.85 11.48 15.52
N ARG A 113 -11.82 11.61 16.34
CA ARG A 113 -10.45 11.42 15.87
C ARG A 113 -10.18 9.92 15.76
N ILE A 114 -9.66 9.50 14.62
CA ILE A 114 -9.23 8.13 14.39
C ILE A 114 -7.71 8.10 14.46
N GLU A 115 -7.20 7.40 15.47
CA GLU A 115 -5.77 7.09 15.62
C GLU A 115 -5.65 5.61 15.94
N ASN A 116 -5.68 4.78 14.89
CA ASN A 116 -5.71 3.33 15.00
C ASN A 116 -7.00 2.77 15.65
N PHE A 117 -7.60 1.76 15.03
CA PHE A 117 -8.92 1.23 15.40
C PHE A 117 -8.86 0.09 16.43
N ASP A 118 -7.85 0.09 17.30
CA ASP A 118 -7.54 -1.07 18.16
C ASP A 118 -7.97 -0.88 19.62
N GLN A 119 -8.48 0.30 19.99
CA GLN A 119 -8.75 0.62 21.39
C GLN A 119 -10.25 0.67 21.70
N ARG A 120 -10.67 -0.20 22.63
CA ARG A 120 -11.99 -0.10 23.27
C ARG A 120 -11.96 1.07 24.26
N PRO A 121 -12.95 1.98 24.24
CA PRO A 121 -13.03 3.05 25.22
C PRO A 121 -13.30 2.49 26.61
N VAL A 122 -12.84 3.22 27.63
CA VAL A 122 -13.08 2.91 29.05
C VAL A 122 -14.43 3.46 29.53
N ILE A 123 -14.98 4.45 28.81
CA ILE A 123 -16.23 5.13 29.15
C ILE A 123 -17.37 4.70 28.22
N ASP A 124 -18.60 4.75 28.75
CA ASP A 124 -19.81 4.54 27.96
C ASP A 124 -19.89 5.56 26.81
N GLY A 125 -20.37 5.10 25.65
CA GLY A 125 -20.45 5.92 24.45
C GLY A 125 -20.25 5.14 23.16
N ASP A 126 -20.22 5.90 22.07
CA ASP A 126 -19.95 5.40 20.73
C ASP A 126 -18.45 5.32 20.47
N TYR A 127 -18.03 4.27 19.77
CA TYR A 127 -16.66 4.11 19.30
C TYR A 127 -16.60 3.26 18.05
N PHE A 128 -15.45 3.25 17.39
CA PHE A 128 -15.27 2.60 16.10
C PHE A 128 -14.09 1.64 16.14
N LEU A 129 -14.27 0.46 15.57
CA LEU A 129 -13.22 -0.53 15.38
C LEU A 129 -13.23 -1.04 13.94
N LEU A 130 -12.12 -1.57 13.46
CA LEU A 130 -12.14 -2.38 12.24
C LEU A 130 -12.77 -3.75 12.55
N SER A 131 -13.50 -4.29 11.59
CA SER A 131 -13.94 -5.69 11.63
C SER A 131 -12.75 -6.65 11.70
N ALA A 132 -12.99 -7.91 12.09
CA ALA A 132 -11.93 -8.91 12.20
C ALA A 132 -11.19 -9.17 10.87
N ASP A 133 -11.89 -9.03 9.73
CA ASP A 133 -11.30 -9.13 8.39
C ASP A 133 -10.70 -7.81 7.89
N LYS A 134 -10.79 -6.74 8.69
CA LYS A 134 -10.23 -5.40 8.44
C LYS A 134 -10.73 -4.77 7.14
N LYS A 135 -11.92 -5.16 6.69
CA LYS A 135 -12.59 -4.65 5.48
C LYS A 135 -13.80 -3.77 5.78
N ARG A 136 -14.20 -3.66 7.05
CA ARG A 136 -15.34 -2.84 7.47
C ARG A 136 -14.98 -1.99 8.68
N LEU A 137 -15.66 -0.86 8.78
CA LEU A 137 -15.67 -0.02 9.98
C LEU A 137 -16.92 -0.35 10.80
N GLU A 138 -16.73 -0.83 12.03
CA GLU A 138 -17.82 -1.17 12.95
C GLU A 138 -18.07 -0.02 13.91
N TRP A 139 -19.27 0.56 13.85
CA TRP A 139 -19.76 1.46 14.89
C TRP A 139 -20.27 0.62 16.05
N LYS A 140 -19.68 0.81 17.22
CA LYS A 140 -20.04 0.13 18.46
C LYS A 140 -20.50 1.11 19.52
N ARG A 141 -21.35 0.63 20.41
CA ARG A 141 -21.82 1.36 21.58
C ARG A 141 -21.50 0.57 22.84
N LEU A 142 -20.79 1.19 23.77
CA LEU A 142 -20.57 0.68 25.12
C LEU A 142 -21.62 1.32 26.04
N ALA A 143 -22.43 0.49 26.69
CA ALA A 143 -23.39 0.93 27.68
C ALA A 143 -23.44 -0.08 28.83
N ALA A 144 -23.26 0.39 30.08
CA ALA A 144 -23.26 -0.45 31.27
C ALA A 144 -22.33 -1.69 31.14
N GLY A 145 -21.12 -1.46 30.61
CA GLY A 145 -20.11 -2.51 30.43
C GLY A 145 -20.34 -3.48 29.26
N LYS A 146 -21.49 -3.40 28.57
CA LYS A 146 -21.80 -4.24 27.41
C LYS A 146 -21.54 -3.49 26.11
N THR A 147 -20.84 -4.14 25.20
CA THR A 147 -20.60 -3.65 23.84
C THR A 147 -21.60 -4.26 22.88
N VAL A 148 -22.24 -3.43 22.06
CA VAL A 148 -23.05 -3.86 20.91
C VAL A 148 -22.56 -3.19 19.64
N THR A 149 -22.56 -3.92 18.52
CA THR A 149 -22.35 -3.33 17.20
C THR A 149 -23.65 -2.68 16.75
N VAL A 150 -23.62 -1.38 16.52
CA VAL A 150 -24.76 -0.58 16.04
C VAL A 150 -24.89 -0.70 14.52
N GLU A 151 -23.77 -0.59 13.81
CA GLU A 151 -23.72 -0.65 12.35
C GLU A 151 -22.33 -1.09 11.86
N SER A 152 -22.24 -1.53 10.60
CA SER A 152 -20.99 -1.89 9.94
C SER A 152 -20.96 -1.29 8.54
N PHE A 153 -19.93 -0.50 8.26
CA PHE A 153 -19.73 0.20 7.00
C PHE A 153 -18.68 -0.51 6.14
N ASP A 154 -18.97 -0.73 4.86
CA ASP A 154 -18.06 -1.39 3.93
C ASP A 154 -16.95 -0.44 3.46
N LEU A 155 -15.69 -0.79 3.75
CA LEU A 155 -14.52 -0.02 3.32
C LEU A 155 -13.94 -0.56 2.00
N GLN A 156 -14.41 -1.69 1.47
CA GLN A 156 -13.86 -2.27 0.25
C GLN A 156 -13.87 -1.33 -0.96
N PRO A 157 -14.92 -0.51 -1.21
CA PRO A 157 -14.90 0.43 -2.32
C PRO A 157 -13.73 1.41 -2.22
N ALA A 158 -13.49 1.93 -1.01
CA ALA A 158 -12.39 2.85 -0.74
C ALA A 158 -11.02 2.15 -0.85
N ILE A 159 -10.88 0.94 -0.29
CA ILE A 159 -9.67 0.12 -0.40
C ILE A 159 -9.33 -0.13 -1.88
N ARG A 160 -10.30 -0.58 -2.70
CA ARG A 160 -10.09 -0.83 -4.13
C ARG A 160 -9.70 0.44 -4.86
N ARG A 161 -10.35 1.57 -4.53
CA ARG A 161 -10.01 2.89 -5.09
C ARG A 161 -8.56 3.23 -4.79
N TRP A 162 -8.09 3.06 -3.55
CA TRP A 162 -6.71 3.38 -3.16
C TRP A 162 -5.66 2.40 -3.70
N THR A 163 -5.99 1.12 -3.85
CA THR A 163 -5.00 0.11 -4.27
C THR A 163 -4.70 0.18 -5.76
N GLY A 164 -5.63 0.67 -6.59
CA GLY A 164 -5.42 0.91 -8.03
C GLY A 164 -4.91 -0.30 -8.83
N PRO A 165 -4.66 -0.15 -10.14
CA PRO A 165 -4.11 -1.23 -10.96
C PRO A 165 -2.58 -1.41 -10.87
N GLU A 166 -1.81 -0.56 -10.17
CA GLU A 166 -0.33 -0.59 -10.26
C GLU A 166 0.44 -0.36 -8.94
N GLY A 167 1.39 -1.28 -8.67
CA GLY A 167 2.82 -1.04 -8.44
C GLY A 167 3.37 -0.16 -7.31
N ASP A 168 2.70 0.92 -6.90
CA ASP A 168 3.25 1.96 -6.00
C ASP A 168 2.96 1.65 -4.52
N PRO A 169 3.98 1.56 -3.64
CA PRO A 169 3.78 1.37 -2.20
C PRO A 169 3.29 2.62 -1.49
N TYR A 170 3.33 3.77 -2.15
CA TYR A 170 2.97 5.07 -1.61
C TYR A 170 2.01 5.74 -2.58
N ARG A 171 0.74 5.77 -2.20
CA ARG A 171 -0.26 6.54 -2.92
C ARG A 171 -0.50 7.87 -2.21
N GLU A 172 -0.23 8.96 -2.92
CA GLU A 172 -0.79 10.25 -2.57
C GLU A 172 -2.23 10.32 -3.08
N LEU A 173 -3.18 10.67 -2.21
CA LEU A 173 -4.59 10.87 -2.57
C LEU A 173 -4.77 12.24 -3.20
N LEU A 174 -5.48 12.27 -4.33
CA LEU A 174 -5.94 13.52 -4.93
C LEU A 174 -7.04 14.15 -4.05
N PRO A 175 -7.24 15.48 -4.11
CA PRO A 175 -8.32 16.13 -3.37
C PRO A 175 -9.68 15.48 -3.64
N GLY A 176 -10.38 15.12 -2.56
CA GLY A 176 -11.65 14.39 -2.56
C GLY A 176 -11.52 12.87 -2.47
N GLU A 177 -10.37 12.27 -2.80
CA GLU A 177 -10.16 10.81 -2.66
C GLU A 177 -9.94 10.35 -1.21
N GLU A 178 -9.55 11.29 -0.34
CA GLU A 178 -9.44 11.13 1.11
C GLU A 178 -10.78 11.06 1.82
N ILE A 179 -11.85 11.49 1.15
CA ILE A 179 -13.22 11.45 1.66
C ILE A 179 -13.85 10.12 1.27
N VAL A 180 -14.35 9.40 2.26
CA VAL A 180 -15.09 8.15 2.11
C VAL A 180 -16.45 8.32 2.78
N ASP A 181 -17.48 8.43 1.95
CA ASP A 181 -18.87 8.45 2.40
C ASP A 181 -19.42 7.04 2.48
N MET A 182 -20.00 6.72 3.64
CA MET A 182 -20.54 5.42 3.97
C MET A 182 -21.96 5.60 4.49
N ASN A 183 -22.94 5.16 3.70
CA ASN A 183 -24.35 5.23 4.08
C ASN A 183 -24.76 3.98 4.86
N GLY A 184 -25.53 4.16 5.92
CA GLY A 184 -25.99 3.08 6.79
C GLY A 184 -27.47 3.20 7.15
N LEU A 185 -28.02 2.13 7.73
CA LEU A 185 -29.42 2.10 8.16
C LEU A 185 -29.63 2.88 9.46
N LYS A 186 -28.63 2.88 10.35
CA LYS A 186 -28.65 3.57 11.64
C LYS A 186 -27.98 4.93 11.60
N GLY A 187 -27.08 5.15 10.66
CA GLY A 187 -26.48 6.45 10.43
C GLY A 187 -25.60 6.49 9.20
N ASP A 188 -25.24 7.69 8.79
CA ASP A 188 -24.27 7.92 7.73
C ASP A 188 -22.94 8.32 8.36
N ALA A 189 -21.84 7.87 7.77
CA ALA A 189 -20.50 8.16 8.23
C ALA A 189 -19.65 8.72 7.09
N ARG A 190 -18.92 9.80 7.37
CA ARG A 190 -17.92 10.38 6.47
C ARG A 190 -16.55 10.25 7.12
N LEU A 191 -15.70 9.46 6.50
CA LEU A 191 -14.32 9.29 6.92
C LEU A 191 -13.43 10.18 6.06
N VAL A 192 -12.63 11.02 6.72
CA VAL A 192 -11.60 11.87 6.11
C VAL A 192 -10.25 11.33 6.52
N ILE A 193 -9.52 10.80 5.57
CA ILE A 193 -8.26 10.09 5.84
C ILE A 193 -7.10 11.05 5.71
N ARG A 194 -6.18 11.01 6.68
CA ARG A 194 -4.87 11.66 6.57
C ARG A 194 -3.82 10.67 6.11
N SER A 195 -3.83 9.49 6.72
CA SER A 195 -2.92 8.41 6.37
C SER A 195 -3.58 7.05 6.58
N ALA A 196 -3.22 6.06 5.77
CA ALA A 196 -3.61 4.68 5.97
C ALA A 196 -2.51 3.74 5.48
N SER A 197 -2.43 2.57 6.08
CA SER A 197 -1.58 1.48 5.61
C SER A 197 -2.46 0.26 5.41
N LEU A 198 -2.37 -0.34 4.23
CA LEU A 198 -3.09 -1.53 3.81
C LEU A 198 -2.09 -2.67 3.73
N ASP A 199 -2.42 -3.85 4.23
CA ASP A 199 -1.66 -5.07 3.99
C ASP A 199 -2.37 -5.97 2.98
N ARG A 200 -1.64 -6.74 2.18
CA ARG A 200 -2.20 -7.78 1.32
C ARG A 200 -2.19 -9.12 2.06
N LYS A 201 -3.37 -9.74 2.18
CA LYS A 201 -3.57 -11.09 2.74
C LYS A 201 -4.46 -11.88 1.80
N ASP A 202 -4.03 -13.08 1.42
CA ASP A 202 -4.80 -14.00 0.56
C ASP A 202 -5.32 -13.31 -0.72
N SER A 203 -4.45 -12.55 -1.39
CA SER A 203 -4.73 -11.74 -2.59
C SER A 203 -5.58 -10.47 -2.41
N ALA A 204 -6.15 -10.23 -1.23
CA ALA A 204 -6.95 -9.04 -0.94
C ALA A 204 -6.22 -8.04 -0.04
N PHE A 205 -6.43 -6.75 -0.25
CA PHE A 205 -5.96 -5.73 0.69
C PHE A 205 -6.91 -5.61 1.89
N GLN A 206 -6.33 -5.38 3.06
CA GLN A 206 -7.00 -5.18 4.34
C GLN A 206 -6.34 -4.00 5.07
N ILE A 207 -7.11 -3.24 5.86
CA ILE A 207 -6.54 -2.08 6.56
C ILE A 207 -5.69 -2.55 7.75
N ARG A 208 -4.42 -2.16 7.76
CA ARG A 208 -3.52 -2.37 8.90
C ARG A 208 -3.60 -1.22 9.89
N TYR A 209 -3.60 0.00 9.36
CA TYR A 209 -3.55 1.24 10.13
C TYR A 209 -4.32 2.33 9.39
N MET A 210 -4.92 3.24 10.14
CA MET A 210 -5.59 4.41 9.59
C MET A 210 -5.57 5.56 10.60
N GLU A 211 -5.41 6.76 10.07
CA GLU A 211 -5.45 8.02 10.79
C GLU A 211 -6.36 9.00 10.04
N GLY A 212 -7.21 9.71 10.78
CA GLY A 212 -8.13 10.65 10.18
C GLY A 212 -9.16 11.22 11.13
N LEU A 213 -10.23 11.76 10.52
CA LEU A 213 -11.43 12.21 11.21
C LEU A 213 -12.62 11.39 10.70
N LEU A 214 -13.51 11.03 11.61
CA LEU A 214 -14.75 10.36 11.28
C LEU A 214 -15.92 11.22 11.75
N PHE A 215 -16.75 11.63 10.82
CA PHE A 215 -17.99 12.34 11.07
C PHE A 215 -19.15 11.35 11.02
N LEU A 216 -20.02 11.38 12.04
CA LEU A 216 -21.19 10.52 12.12
C LEU A 216 -22.44 11.40 12.11
N LYS A 217 -23.45 10.92 11.39
CA LYS A 217 -24.82 11.42 11.40
C LYS A 217 -25.73 10.28 11.82
N GLU A 218 -26.35 10.36 13.00
CA GLU A 218 -27.35 9.35 13.36
C GLU A 218 -28.64 9.56 12.57
N ASN A 219 -29.10 8.52 11.89
CA ASN A 219 -30.42 8.50 11.29
C ASN A 219 -31.41 8.27 12.43
N GLY A 220 -31.99 9.36 12.92
CA GLY A 220 -32.97 9.33 14.00
C GLY A 220 -34.01 8.24 13.73
N ALA A 221 -34.27 7.41 14.74
CA ALA A 221 -35.30 6.38 14.65
C ALA A 221 -36.57 7.01 14.07
N VAL A 222 -37.07 6.45 12.96
CA VAL A 222 -38.41 6.76 12.44
C VAL A 222 -39.34 6.68 13.64
N LYS A 223 -39.78 7.84 14.15
CA LYS A 223 -40.72 7.86 15.27
C LYS A 223 -41.92 7.03 14.79
N PRO A 224 -42.27 5.91 15.45
CA PRO A 224 -43.45 5.17 15.05
C PRO A 224 -44.60 6.15 15.10
N GLY A 225 -45.24 6.36 13.94
CA GLY A 225 -46.29 7.34 13.79
C GLY A 225 -47.29 7.18 14.92
N ARG A 226 -47.58 8.29 15.62
CA ARG A 226 -48.71 8.35 16.55
C ARG A 226 -49.92 7.82 15.81
N LYS A 227 -50.37 6.60 16.13
CA LYS A 227 -51.72 6.16 15.78
C LYS A 227 -52.64 7.18 16.41
N LYS A 228 -53.30 7.99 15.58
CA LYS A 228 -54.45 8.78 16.00
C LYS A 228 -55.46 7.77 16.54
N ARG A 229 -55.74 7.86 17.85
CA ARG A 229 -56.94 7.30 18.44
C ARG A 229 -58.11 8.17 18.05
#